data_AF-A0A920ND27-F1
#
_entry.id   AF-A0A920ND27-F1
#
_cell.length_a   1.000
_cell.length_b   1.000
_cell.length_c   1.000
_cell.angle_alpha   90.00
_cell.angle_beta   90.00
_cell.angle_gamma   90.00
#
_symmetry.space_group_name_H-M   'P 1'
#
loop_
_entity.id
_entity.type
_entity.pdbx_description
1 polymer ?
#
loop_
_entity_poly.entity_id
_entity_poly.type
_entity_poly.pdbx_seq_one_letter_code
_entity_poly.pdbx_strand_id
1 'polypeptide(L)' 'MREELRKVQELRRLIDENGSEIDVQVDGGVNFETAPEAIAAGANILVAGTAAFANGEDSYKTNLARLRGSAAC' A
#
# COMPACT_ATOMS: atom_id res chain seq x y z
N MET A 1 7.29 -7.72 6.57
CA MET A 1 6.47 -7.50 5.36
C MET A 1 6.15 -8.79 4.61
N ARG A 2 7.12 -9.70 4.37
CA ARG A 2 6.87 -10.91 3.54
C ARG A 2 5.74 -11.84 4.05
N GLU A 3 5.65 -12.08 5.36
CA GLU A 3 4.57 -12.91 5.93
C GLU A 3 3.24 -12.15 5.99
N GLU A 4 3.29 -10.83 6.21
CA GLU A 4 2.12 -9.97 6.26
C GLU A 4 1.44 -9.86 4.89
N LEU A 5 2.21 -9.77 3.81
CA LEU A 5 1.69 -9.75 2.44
C LEU A 5 0.97 -11.05 2.07
N ARG A 6 1.41 -12.21 2.57
CA ARG A 6 0.70 -13.48 2.38
C ARG A 6 -0.69 -13.45 3.01
N LYS A 7 -0.80 -12.88 4.21
CA LYS A 7 -2.10 -12.72 4.89
C LYS A 7 -3.02 -11.79 4.11
N VAL A 8 -2.48 -10.72 3.53
CA VAL A 8 -3.23 -9.79 2.67
C VAL A 8 -3.74 -10.52 1.40
N GLN A 9 -2.91 -11.33 0.76
CA GLN A 9 -3.30 -12.14 -0.40
C GLN A 9 -4.41 -13.14 -0.07
N GLU A 10 -4.28 -13.86 1.04
CA GLU A 10 -5.28 -14.82 1.50
C GLU A 10 -6.59 -14.11 1.84
N LEU A 11 -6.54 -12.97 2.54
CA LEU A 11 -7.71 -12.16 2.86
C LEU A 11 -8.40 -11.65 1.59
N ARG A 12 -7.65 -11.12 0.63
CA ARG A 12 -8.21 -10.66 -0.65
C ARG A 12 -8.90 -11.80 -1.39
N ARG A 13 -8.28 -12.99 -1.44
CA ARG A 13 -8.90 -14.19 -2.03
C ARG A 13 -10.23 -14.53 -1.37
N LEU A 14 -10.30 -14.52 -0.04
CA LEU A 14 -11.53 -14.81 0.70
C LEU A 14 -12.63 -13.76 0.46
N ILE A 15 -12.25 -12.48 0.34
CA ILE A 15 -13.20 -11.40 0.01
C ILE A 15 -13.79 -11.63 -1.38
N ASP A 16 -12.93 -11.93 -2.36
CA ASP A 16 -13.33 -12.16 -3.75
C ASP A 16 -14.20 -13.42 -3.88
N GLU A 17 -13.86 -14.51 -3.18
CA GLU A 17 -14.64 -15.76 -3.14
C GLU A 17 -16.04 -15.56 -2.53
N ASN A 18 -16.19 -14.66 -1.57
CA ASN A 18 -17.48 -14.33 -0.96
C ASN A 18 -18.30 -13.31 -1.78
N GLY A 19 -17.71 -12.68 -2.81
CA GLY A 19 -18.35 -11.61 -3.57
C GLY A 19 -18.62 -10.35 -2.74
N SER A 20 -17.84 -10.14 -1.66
CA SER A 20 -18.01 -9.01 -0.75
C SER A 20 -17.23 -7.79 -1.25
N GLU A 21 -17.80 -6.59 -1.11
CA GLU A 21 -17.09 -5.34 -1.34
C GLU A 21 -16.43 -4.86 -0.04
N ILE A 22 -15.19 -5.29 0.20
CA ILE A 22 -14.42 -4.94 1.39
C ILE A 22 -13.08 -4.32 0.99
N ASP A 23 -12.78 -3.18 1.60
CA ASP A 23 -11.47 -2.54 1.50
C ASP A 23 -10.43 -3.25 2.37
N VAL A 24 -9.22 -3.38 1.84
CA VAL A 24 -8.08 -3.97 2.52
C VAL A 24 -7.01 -2.89 2.74
N GLN A 25 -6.76 -2.57 4.02
CA GLN A 25 -5.77 -1.60 4.46
C GLN A 25 -4.49 -2.28 4.96
N VAL A 26 -3.33 -1.74 4.54
CA VAL A 26 -2.04 -2.05 5.16
C VAL A 26 -1.52 -0.82 5.88
N ASP A 27 -1.25 -1.00 7.18
CA ASP A 27 -0.68 0.01 8.07
C ASP A 27 0.60 -0.52 8.73
N GLY A 28 1.60 0.34 8.84
CA GLY A 28 2.94 0.00 9.33
C GLY A 28 3.89 -0.47 8.22
N GLY A 29 5.08 0.13 8.17
CA GLY A 29 6.15 -0.27 7.26
C GLY A 29 5.90 0.04 5.77
N VAL A 30 4.86 0.81 5.43
CA VAL A 30 4.59 1.27 4.06
C VAL A 30 5.61 2.35 3.65
N ASN A 31 6.38 2.07 2.60
CA ASN A 31 7.37 2.95 2.01
C ASN A 31 7.41 2.79 0.48
N PHE A 32 8.37 3.42 -0.19
CA PHE A 32 8.46 3.39 -1.66
C PHE A 32 8.74 1.99 -2.25
N GLU A 33 9.30 1.07 -1.45
CA GLU A 33 9.58 -0.31 -1.86
C GLU A 33 8.42 -1.23 -1.52
N THR A 34 7.80 -1.06 -0.35
CA THR A 34 6.75 -1.96 0.15
C THR A 34 5.34 -1.59 -0.30
N ALA A 35 5.10 -0.33 -0.70
CA ALA A 35 3.80 0.09 -1.21
C ALA A 35 3.37 -0.69 -2.48
N PRO A 36 4.24 -0.85 -3.52
CA PRO A 36 3.92 -1.70 -4.66
C PRO A 36 3.65 -3.16 -4.28
N GLU A 37 4.41 -3.70 -3.32
CA GLU A 37 4.22 -5.07 -2.83
C GLU A 37 2.85 -5.24 -2.12
N ALA A 38 2.45 -4.27 -1.29
CA ALA A 38 1.16 -4.26 -0.62
C ALA A 38 -0.02 -4.17 -1.60
N ILE A 39 0.11 -3.32 -2.63
CA ILE A 39 -0.88 -3.22 -3.71
C ILE A 39 -0.97 -4.55 -4.47
N ALA A 40 0.16 -5.14 -4.85
CA ALA A 40 0.19 -6.42 -5.54
C ALA A 40 -0.37 -7.58 -4.71
N ALA A 41 -0.25 -7.50 -3.37
CA ALA A 41 -0.86 -8.45 -2.46
C ALA A 41 -2.39 -8.31 -2.35
N GLY A 42 -2.97 -7.20 -2.82
CA GLY A 42 -4.40 -6.96 -2.83
C GLY A 42 -4.86 -5.85 -1.89
N ALA A 43 -3.95 -5.10 -1.25
CA ALA A 43 -4.32 -3.90 -0.51
C ALA A 43 -4.72 -2.77 -1.46
N ASN A 44 -5.78 -2.04 -1.12
CA ASN A 44 -6.23 -0.85 -1.86
C ASN A 44 -6.19 0.43 -1.02
N ILE A 45 -5.97 0.30 0.29
CA ILE A 45 -5.69 1.43 1.19
C ILE A 45 -4.29 1.23 1.79
N LEU A 46 -3.45 2.27 1.71
CA LEU A 46 -2.10 2.27 2.26
C LEU A 46 -1.96 3.40 3.28
N VAL A 47 -1.48 3.08 4.48
CA VAL A 47 -1.16 4.09 5.50
C VAL A 47 0.36 4.31 5.53
N ALA A 48 0.78 5.45 5.01
CA ALA A 48 2.18 5.86 4.99
C ALA A 48 2.39 7.11 5.86
N GLY A 49 3.10 6.94 6.97
CA GLY A 49 3.55 8.04 7.83
C GLY A 49 4.89 8.61 7.34
N THR A 50 5.99 8.07 7.86
CA THR A 50 7.36 8.56 7.60
C THR A 50 7.69 8.69 6.11
N ALA A 51 7.25 7.73 5.28
CA ALA A 51 7.54 7.76 3.84
C ALA A 51 6.83 8.92 3.10
N ALA A 52 5.65 9.34 3.56
CA ALA A 52 4.93 10.45 2.94
C ALA A 52 5.66 11.80 3.15
N PHE A 53 6.33 11.97 4.30
CA PHE A 53 7.04 13.19 4.67
C PHE A 53 8.58 13.10 4.48
N ALA A 54 9.05 12.06 3.79
CA ALA A 54 10.48 11.90 3.51
C ALA A 54 11.02 13.12 2.72
N ASN A 55 12.18 13.63 3.11
CA ASN A 55 12.83 14.80 2.48
C ASN A 55 12.05 16.14 2.63
N GLY A 56 11.24 16.28 3.69
CA GLY A 56 10.58 17.53 4.06
C GLY A 56 9.24 17.79 3.36
N GLU A 57 8.56 18.86 3.75
CA GLU A 57 7.19 19.19 3.31
C GLU A 57 7.08 19.40 1.80
N ASP A 58 8.08 20.02 1.17
CA ASP A 58 8.11 20.25 -0.28
C ASP A 58 8.06 18.94 -1.10
N SER A 59 8.51 17.83 -0.49
CA SER A 59 8.52 16.51 -1.14
C SER A 59 7.21 15.74 -0.99
N TYR A 60 6.25 16.22 -0.18
CA TYR A 60 5.03 15.48 0.15
C TYR A 60 4.23 15.03 -1.07
N LYS A 61 3.97 15.95 -2.02
CA LYS A 61 3.23 15.65 -3.25
C LYS A 61 3.95 14.59 -4.10
N THR A 62 5.26 14.71 -4.24
CA THR A 62 6.10 13.77 -5.00
C THR A 62 6.12 12.39 -4.32
N ASN A 63 6.22 12.34 -2.99
CA ASN A 63 6.19 11.10 -2.23
C ASN A 63 4.84 10.40 -2.34
N LEU A 64 3.73 11.12 -2.26
CA LEU A 64 2.40 10.55 -2.47
C LEU A 64 2.23 9.95 -3.88
N ALA A 65 2.76 10.61 -4.91
CA ALA A 65 2.73 10.06 -6.28
C ALA A 65 3.51 8.73 -6.35
N ARG A 66 4.72 8.71 -5.78
CA ARG A 66 5.56 7.49 -5.69
C ARG A 66 4.88 6.36 -4.93
N LEU A 67 4.28 6.65 -3.77
CA LEU A 67 3.57 5.67 -2.94
C LEU A 67 2.34 5.07 -3.65
N ARG A 68 1.69 5.83 -4.52
CA ARG A 68 0.55 5.36 -5.34
C ARG A 68 0.99 4.51 -6.55
N GLY A 69 2.29 4.28 -6.75
CA GLY A 69 2.81 3.59 -7.93
C GLY A 69 2.75 4.43 -9.21
N SER A 70 2.34 5.70 -9.12
CA SER A 70 2.42 6.66 -10.21
C SER A 70 3.79 7.35 -10.14
N ALA A 71 4.81 6.69 -10.68
CA ALA A 71 6.04 7.40 -11.01
C ALA A 71 5.65 8.57 -11.95
N ALA A 72 6.00 9.79 -11.57
CA ALA A 72 5.86 10.95 -12.45
C ALA A 72 6.50 10.61 -13.81
N CYS A 73 5.69 10.58 -14.86
CA CYS A 73 6.17 10.59 -16.23
C CYS A 73 6.73 11.97 -16.57
#